data_AF-A0A972CG05-F1
#
_entry.id   AF-A0A972CG05-F1
#
_cell.length_a   1.000
_cell.length_b   1.000
_cell.length_c   1.000
_cell.angle_alpha   90.00
_cell.angle_beta   90.00
_cell.angle_gamma   90.00
#
_symmetry.space_group_name_H-M   'P 1'
#
loop_
_entity.id
_entity.type
_entity.pdbx_description
1 polymer ?
#
loop_
_entity_poly.entity_id
_entity_poly.type
_entity_poly.pdbx_seq_one_letter_code
_entity_poly.pdbx_strand_id
1 'polypeptide(L)'
;MPAELIQGFFESPMGQISTVIVIVILFALILFSNKQKKTDTKALAISAIFVALYIVLNQITIFRLPQGGSITAFSMLTITSCAYLLGTRTAIMAGMCAGLFELIFNPYVIHPLQLLLDYPLAVGALGFAGLLANRRFGLQLG
;
A
#
# COMPACT_ATOMS: atom_id res chain seq x y z
N MET A 1 26.33 -2.57 -23.27
CA MET A 1 25.75 -1.91 -24.46
C MET A 1 24.27 -1.54 -24.28
N PRO A 2 23.30 -2.45 -24.00
CA PRO A 2 21.89 -2.04 -23.81
C PRO A 2 21.56 -1.51 -22.40
N ALA A 3 22.25 -1.98 -21.35
CA ALA A 3 21.97 -1.59 -19.96
C ALA A 3 22.35 -0.13 -19.65
N GLU A 4 23.43 0.39 -20.26
CA GLU A 4 23.87 1.77 -20.06
C GLU A 4 22.95 2.79 -20.75
N LEU A 5 22.34 2.44 -21.89
CA LEU A 5 21.33 3.29 -22.53
C LEU A 5 20.05 3.36 -21.70
N ILE A 6 19.66 2.26 -21.05
CA ILE A 6 18.51 2.21 -20.15
C ILE A 6 18.83 3.00 -18.86
N GLN A 7 20.01 2.83 -18.27
CA GLN A 7 20.44 3.61 -17.09
C GLN A 7 20.58 5.11 -17.40
N GLY A 8 21.15 5.49 -18.54
CA GLY A 8 21.22 6.88 -18.99
C GLY A 8 19.84 7.49 -19.27
N PHE A 9 18.86 6.67 -19.68
CA PHE A 9 17.48 7.09 -19.79
C PHE A 9 16.85 7.34 -18.41
N PHE A 10 17.11 6.49 -17.41
CA PHE A 10 16.60 6.66 -16.04
C PHE A 10 17.33 7.73 -15.21
N GLU A 11 18.56 8.10 -15.55
CA GLU A 11 19.28 9.22 -14.92
C GLU A 11 18.99 10.57 -15.57
N SER A 12 18.56 10.57 -16.84
CA SER A 12 18.14 11.79 -17.51
C SER A 12 16.90 12.40 -16.84
N PRO A 13 16.86 13.73 -16.60
CA PRO A 13 15.68 14.42 -16.08
C PRO A 13 14.42 14.14 -16.90
N MET A 14 14.58 13.97 -18.22
CA MET A 14 13.47 13.68 -19.14
C MET A 14 12.92 12.25 -18.99
N GLY A 15 13.78 11.27 -18.72
CA GLY A 15 13.34 9.88 -18.53
C GLY A 15 12.79 9.61 -17.13
N GLN A 16 13.26 10.34 -16.11
CA GLN A 16 12.61 10.33 -14.79
C GLN A 16 11.17 10.87 -14.87
N ILE A 17 10.95 11.97 -15.60
CA ILE A 17 9.60 12.54 -15.76
C ILE A 17 8.69 11.57 -16.52
N SER A 18 9.15 10.95 -17.62
CA SER A 18 8.33 10.02 -18.39
C SER A 18 7.94 8.77 -17.59
N THR A 19 8.87 8.25 -16.79
CA THR A 19 8.64 7.07 -15.94
C THR A 19 7.68 7.40 -14.80
N VAL A 20 7.82 8.56 -14.14
CA VAL A 20 6.84 9.06 -13.15
C VAL A 20 5.44 9.12 -13.77
N ILE A 21 5.29 9.70 -14.95
CA ILE A 21 3.99 9.85 -15.62
C ILE A 21 3.36 8.49 -15.92
N VAL A 22 4.12 7.55 -16.49
CA VAL A 22 3.61 6.20 -16.78
C VAL A 22 3.17 5.50 -15.49
N ILE A 23 3.94 5.61 -14.41
CA ILE A 23 3.64 4.99 -13.11
C ILE A 23 2.39 5.61 -12.48
N VAL A 24 2.25 6.93 -12.51
CA VAL A 24 1.04 7.63 -12.02
C VAL A 24 -0.19 7.23 -12.82
N ILE A 25 -0.07 7.09 -14.14
CA ILE A 25 -1.15 6.61 -15.00
C ILE A 25 -1.50 5.16 -14.67
N LEU A 26 -0.52 4.29 -14.47
CA LEU A 26 -0.72 2.89 -14.11
C LEU A 26 -1.41 2.77 -12.74
N PHE A 27 -1.00 3.58 -11.77
CA PHE A 27 -1.63 3.67 -10.46
C PHE A 27 -3.06 4.21 -10.53
N ALA A 28 -3.29 5.28 -11.30
CA ALA A 28 -4.60 5.83 -11.54
C ALA A 28 -5.53 4.81 -12.20
N LEU A 29 -5.03 4.01 -13.16
CA LEU A 29 -5.76 2.90 -13.77
C LEU A 29 -6.11 1.82 -12.75
N ILE A 30 -5.18 1.43 -11.87
CA ILE A 30 -5.46 0.47 -10.79
C ILE A 30 -6.59 0.98 -9.88
N LEU A 31 -6.58 2.27 -9.52
CA LEU A 31 -7.64 2.90 -8.72
C LEU A 31 -8.98 3.00 -9.48
N PHE A 32 -8.95 3.29 -10.79
CA PHE A 32 -10.15 3.47 -11.62
C PHE A 32 -10.74 2.17 -12.18
N SER A 33 -10.04 1.04 -12.08
CA SER A 33 -10.41 -0.22 -12.73
C SER A 33 -11.68 -0.88 -12.17
N ASN A 34 -12.41 -0.26 -11.23
CA ASN A 34 -13.51 -0.92 -10.56
C ASN A 34 -14.85 -0.17 -10.70
N LYS A 35 -15.56 -0.48 -11.78
CA LYS A 35 -16.98 -0.16 -11.92
C LYS A 35 -17.82 -0.96 -10.90
N GLN A 36 -18.59 -0.21 -10.12
CA GLN A 36 -19.96 -0.51 -9.66
C GLN A 36 -20.17 -1.77 -8.79
N LYS A 37 -20.04 -1.62 -7.48
CA LYS A 37 -20.93 -2.29 -6.50
C LYS A 37 -21.47 -1.21 -5.57
N LYS A 38 -22.72 -1.34 -5.12
CA LYS A 38 -23.32 -0.45 -4.13
C LYS A 38 -22.34 -0.28 -2.96
N THR A 39 -21.81 0.93 -2.81
CA THR A 39 -20.93 1.28 -1.71
C THR A 39 -21.77 1.22 -0.44
N ASP A 40 -21.58 0.17 0.36
CA ASP A 40 -22.17 0.12 1.69
C ASP A 40 -21.47 1.18 2.53
N THR A 41 -22.19 2.22 2.92
CA THR A 41 -21.66 3.34 3.72
C THR A 41 -21.10 2.85 5.05
N LYS A 42 -21.62 1.74 5.59
CA LYS A 42 -21.08 1.11 6.80
C LYS A 42 -19.69 0.53 6.53
N ALA A 43 -19.52 -0.18 5.41
CA ALA A 43 -18.22 -0.75 5.03
C ALA A 43 -17.17 0.35 4.78
N LEU A 44 -17.58 1.47 4.16
CA LEU A 44 -16.72 2.64 3.97
C LEU A 44 -16.26 3.22 5.32
N ALA A 45 -17.19 3.48 6.24
CA ALA A 45 -16.88 4.04 7.55
C ALA A 45 -15.96 3.11 8.37
N ILE A 46 -16.26 1.81 8.40
CA ILE A 46 -15.43 0.81 9.10
C ILE A 46 -14.03 0.76 8.49
N SER A 47 -13.91 0.77 7.16
CA SER A 47 -12.61 0.78 6.50
C SER A 47 -11.78 2.04 6.84
N ALA A 48 -12.44 3.20 6.96
CA ALA A 48 -11.77 4.44 7.37
C ALA A 48 -11.26 4.36 8.81
N ILE A 49 -12.00 3.73 9.72
CA ILE A 49 -11.56 3.48 11.10
C ILE A 49 -10.32 2.59 11.12
N PHE A 50 -10.29 1.51 10.32
CA PHE A 50 -9.11 0.64 10.21
C PHE A 50 -7.89 1.37 9.62
N VAL A 51 -8.08 2.25 8.63
CA VAL A 51 -7.00 3.08 8.08
C VAL A 51 -6.49 4.07 9.13
N ALA A 52 -7.38 4.73 9.88
CA ALA A 52 -6.98 5.62 10.96
C ALA A 52 -6.20 4.86 12.05
N LEU A 53 -6.67 3.66 12.42
CA LEU A 53 -5.99 2.80 13.37
C LEU A 53 -4.61 2.36 12.86
N TYR A 54 -4.49 2.01 11.57
CA TYR A 54 -3.21 1.71 10.93
C TYR A 54 -2.22 2.87 11.10
N ILE A 55 -2.64 4.09 10.79
CA ILE A 55 -1.78 5.28 10.87
C ILE A 55 -1.30 5.50 12.32
N VAL A 56 -2.21 5.44 13.30
CA VAL A 56 -1.86 5.62 14.72
C VAL A 56 -0.87 4.54 15.18
N LEU A 57 -1.11 3.27 14.85
CA LEU A 57 -0.22 2.17 15.21
C LEU A 57 1.12 2.25 14.47
N ASN A 58 1.14 2.78 13.24
CA ASN A 58 2.37 2.98 12.48
C ASN A 58 3.27 4.05 13.09
N GLN A 59 2.69 5.05 13.77
CA GLN A 59 3.46 6.06 14.50
C GLN A 59 4.08 5.52 15.80
N ILE A 60 3.48 4.48 16.39
CA ILE A 60 4.02 3.80 17.58
C ILE A 60 5.04 2.73 17.11
N THR A 61 6.20 3.19 16.63
CA THR A 61 7.33 2.31 16.33
C THR A 61 8.10 1.97 17.59
N ILE A 62 8.10 0.68 17.96
CA ILE A 62 8.74 0.17 19.18
C ILE A 62 10.26 0.05 18.99
N PHE A 63 10.71 -0.32 17.79
CA PHE A 63 12.12 -0.54 17.50
C PHE A 63 12.46 -0.11 16.06
N ARG A 64 13.46 0.77 15.92
CA ARG A 64 14.05 1.13 14.62
C ARG A 64 15.35 0.36 14.47
N LEU A 65 15.43 -0.49 13.45
CA LEU A 65 16.65 -1.24 13.12
C LEU A 65 17.66 -0.30 12.44
N PRO A 66 18.97 -0.48 12.68
CA PRO A 66 20.02 0.35 12.09
C PRO A 66 20.11 0.25 10.56
N GLN A 67 19.50 -0.77 9.93
CA GLN A 67 19.40 -0.93 8.48
C GLN A 67 18.13 -0.29 7.86
N GLY A 68 17.41 0.56 8.59
CA GLY A 68 16.23 1.29 8.08
C GLY A 68 14.89 0.58 8.23
N GLY A 69 14.87 -0.66 8.73
CA GLY A 69 13.64 -1.36 9.10
C GLY A 69 13.00 -0.82 10.37
N SER A 70 11.68 -0.89 10.49
CA SER A 70 10.98 -0.56 11.73
C SER A 70 10.02 -1.66 12.15
N ILE A 71 10.13 -2.09 13.40
CA ILE A 71 9.13 -2.96 14.01
C ILE A 71 8.01 -2.05 14.52
N THR A 72 7.02 -1.85 13.66
CA THR A 72 5.73 -1.22 14.00
C THR A 72 4.90 -2.22 14.79
N ALA A 73 4.28 -1.78 15.89
CA ALA A 73 3.68 -2.69 16.86
C ALA A 73 2.64 -3.64 16.25
N PHE A 74 1.70 -3.12 15.45
CA PHE A 74 0.54 -3.88 14.94
C PHE A 74 -0.09 -3.28 13.66
N SER A 75 0.59 -2.38 12.95
CA SER A 75 0.02 -1.66 11.79
C SER A 75 -0.42 -2.63 10.69
N MET A 76 0.47 -3.55 10.28
CA MET A 76 0.16 -4.57 9.27
C MET A 76 -1.06 -5.42 9.65
N LEU A 77 -1.16 -5.85 10.91
CA LEU A 77 -2.28 -6.64 11.42
C LEU A 77 -3.61 -5.89 11.36
N THR A 78 -3.60 -4.57 11.41
CA THR A 78 -4.81 -3.74 11.32
C THR A 78 -5.44 -3.84 9.92
N ILE A 79 -4.62 -3.75 8.86
CA ILE A 79 -5.11 -3.88 7.47
C ILE A 79 -5.47 -5.33 7.16
N THR A 80 -4.70 -6.30 7.67
CA THR A 80 -5.04 -7.73 7.54
C THR A 80 -6.38 -8.07 8.23
N SER A 81 -6.65 -7.48 9.41
CA SER A 81 -7.94 -7.63 10.10
C SER A 81 -9.08 -6.99 9.31
N CYS A 82 -8.84 -5.83 8.70
CA CYS A 82 -9.79 -5.19 7.78
C CYS A 82 -10.11 -6.12 6.59
N ALA A 83 -9.11 -6.81 6.03
CA ALA A 83 -9.27 -7.79 4.96
C ALA A 83 -10.08 -9.01 5.37
N TYR A 84 -9.94 -9.46 6.62
CA TYR A 84 -10.73 -10.55 7.17
C TYR A 84 -12.21 -10.18 7.35
N LEU A 85 -12.50 -8.96 7.80
CA LEU A 85 -13.86 -8.52 8.15
C LEU A 85 -14.67 -7.97 6.96
N LEU A 86 -14.04 -7.16 6.11
CA LEU A 86 -14.70 -6.45 5.01
C LEU A 86 -14.46 -7.11 3.65
N GLY A 87 -13.53 -8.08 3.58
CA GLY A 87 -13.13 -8.80 2.38
C GLY A 87 -11.91 -8.20 1.67
N THR A 88 -11.36 -8.97 0.74
CA THR A 88 -10.11 -8.64 0.04
C THR A 88 -10.18 -7.31 -0.72
N ARG A 89 -11.28 -7.05 -1.44
CA ARG A 89 -11.37 -5.88 -2.33
C ARG A 89 -11.40 -4.56 -1.56
N THR A 90 -12.19 -4.49 -0.48
CA THR A 90 -12.30 -3.30 0.37
C THR A 90 -11.01 -3.05 1.13
N ALA A 91 -10.33 -4.11 1.59
CA ALA A 91 -9.05 -3.98 2.29
C ALA A 91 -7.87 -3.63 1.37
N ILE A 92 -7.83 -4.11 0.12
CA ILE A 92 -6.83 -3.64 -0.86
C ILE A 92 -6.96 -2.13 -1.06
N MET A 93 -8.18 -1.63 -1.27
CA MET A 93 -8.42 -0.18 -1.44
C MET A 93 -8.07 0.60 -0.17
N ALA A 94 -8.46 0.11 1.01
CA ALA A 94 -8.13 0.73 2.28
C ALA A 94 -6.61 0.73 2.54
N GLY A 95 -5.91 -0.36 2.22
CA GLY A 95 -4.46 -0.49 2.33
C GLY A 95 -3.71 0.44 1.38
N MET A 96 -4.16 0.57 0.12
CA MET A 96 -3.61 1.55 -0.82
C MET A 96 -3.76 2.98 -0.28
N CYS A 97 -4.93 3.33 0.26
CA CYS A 97 -5.14 4.63 0.91
C CYS A 97 -4.20 4.82 2.11
N ALA A 98 -4.07 3.80 2.97
CA ALA A 98 -3.17 3.84 4.11
C ALA A 98 -1.71 4.06 3.71
N GLY A 99 -1.23 3.38 2.66
CA GLY A 99 0.12 3.60 2.11
C GLY A 99 0.31 5.01 1.55
N LEU A 100 -0.72 5.62 0.95
CA LEU A 100 -0.67 7.03 0.55
C LEU A 100 -0.58 7.98 1.76
N PHE A 101 -1.28 7.70 2.86
CA PHE A 101 -1.11 8.46 4.09
C PHE A 101 0.29 8.30 4.68
N GLU A 102 0.85 7.08 4.61
CA GLU A 102 2.20 6.81 5.07
C GLU A 102 3.27 7.58 4.29
N LEU A 103 3.07 7.78 2.99
CA LEU A 103 3.90 8.66 2.17
C LEU A 103 3.92 10.10 2.69
N ILE A 104 2.79 10.60 3.21
CA ILE A 104 2.69 11.97 3.74
C ILE A 104 3.41 12.08 5.09
N PHE A 105 3.29 11.07 5.96
CA PHE A 105 3.86 11.12 7.30
C PHE A 105 5.34 10.75 7.36
N ASN A 106 5.81 9.82 6.53
CA ASN A 106 7.20 9.38 6.47
C ASN A 106 7.67 9.28 5.02
N PRO A 107 7.84 10.42 4.32
CA PRO A 107 8.28 10.43 2.93
C PRO A 107 9.75 9.99 2.83
N TYR A 108 9.98 8.83 2.25
CA TYR A 108 11.29 8.29 1.93
C TYR A 108 11.27 7.83 0.47
N VAL A 109 11.63 8.75 -0.43
CA VAL A 109 11.51 8.56 -1.87
C VAL A 109 12.85 8.84 -2.52
N ILE A 110 13.51 7.78 -2.98
CA ILE A 110 14.75 7.88 -3.77
C ILE A 110 14.43 7.72 -5.26
N HIS A 111 13.58 6.76 -5.60
CA HIS A 111 13.11 6.52 -6.96
C HIS A 111 11.58 6.60 -7.08
N PRO A 112 11.04 7.14 -8.20
CA PRO A 112 9.60 7.17 -8.45
C PRO A 112 8.92 5.80 -8.43
N LEU A 113 9.61 4.77 -8.94
CA LEU A 113 9.08 3.39 -8.93
C LEU A 113 9.06 2.81 -7.51
N GLN A 114 10.09 3.11 -6.72
CA GLN A 114 10.17 2.71 -5.32
C GLN A 114 8.99 3.29 -4.53
N LEU A 115 8.63 4.57 -4.75
CA LEU A 115 7.48 5.19 -4.09
C LEU A 115 6.21 4.37 -4.25
N LEU A 116 5.90 3.94 -5.48
CA LEU A 116 4.67 3.20 -5.73
C LEU A 116 4.71 1.81 -5.07
N LEU A 117 5.84 1.13 -5.18
CA LEU A 117 6.03 -0.24 -4.67
C LEU A 117 6.06 -0.29 -3.14
N ASP A 118 6.77 0.64 -2.50
CA ASP A 118 7.04 0.62 -1.06
C ASP A 118 5.85 1.14 -0.22
N TYR A 119 4.99 1.98 -0.79
CA TYR A 119 3.90 2.63 -0.06
C TYR A 119 2.52 2.03 -0.40
N PRO A 120 1.79 2.49 -1.44
CA PRO A 120 0.43 2.04 -1.67
C PRO A 120 0.35 0.58 -2.13
N LEU A 121 1.33 0.09 -2.89
CA LEU A 121 1.31 -1.30 -3.35
C LEU A 121 1.66 -2.28 -2.22
N ALA A 122 2.65 -1.96 -1.37
CA ALA A 122 3.01 -2.77 -0.22
C ALA A 122 1.86 -2.90 0.79
N VAL A 123 1.28 -1.78 1.24
CA VAL A 123 0.18 -1.79 2.21
C VAL A 123 -1.12 -2.31 1.57
N GLY A 124 -1.33 -2.03 0.28
CA GLY A 124 -2.43 -2.62 -0.50
C GLY A 124 -2.33 -4.14 -0.62
N ALA A 125 -1.12 -4.69 -0.71
CA ALA A 125 -0.90 -6.14 -0.80
C ALA A 125 -1.32 -6.89 0.47
N LEU A 126 -1.27 -6.25 1.65
CA LEU A 126 -1.82 -6.82 2.90
C LEU A 126 -3.32 -7.13 2.77
N GLY A 127 -4.04 -6.41 1.91
CA GLY A 127 -5.44 -6.69 1.60
C GLY A 127 -5.67 -8.08 0.98
N PHE A 128 -4.66 -8.69 0.36
CA PHE A 128 -4.76 -10.06 -0.16
C PHE A 128 -4.92 -11.12 0.94
N ALA A 129 -4.58 -10.81 2.19
CA ALA A 129 -4.82 -11.70 3.33
C ALA A 129 -6.31 -12.10 3.47
N GLY A 130 -7.23 -11.25 2.98
CA GLY A 130 -8.66 -11.54 2.91
C GLY A 130 -9.01 -12.77 2.05
N LEU A 131 -8.16 -13.17 1.10
CA LEU A 131 -8.37 -14.41 0.32
C LEU A 131 -8.20 -15.66 1.20
N LEU A 132 -7.36 -15.58 2.22
CA LEU A 132 -7.09 -16.67 3.16
C LEU A 132 -8.04 -16.66 4.36
N ALA A 133 -8.86 -15.61 4.52
CA ALA A 133 -9.82 -15.45 5.60
C ALA A 133 -10.83 -16.60 5.69
N ASN A 134 -11.15 -17.26 4.58
CA ASN A 134 -12.14 -18.34 4.53
C ASN A 134 -11.56 -19.74 4.84
N ARG A 135 -10.28 -19.83 5.21
CA ARG A 135 -9.63 -21.08 5.64
C ARG A 135 -9.62 -21.18 7.17
N ARG A 136 -9.81 -22.39 7.72
CA ARG A 136 -9.63 -22.63 9.17
C ARG A 136 -8.20 -22.24 9.53
N PHE A 137 -8.03 -21.32 10.48
CA PHE A 137 -6.76 -20.65 10.86
C PHE A 137 -6.18 -19.63 9.87
N GLY A 138 -6.99 -18.98 9.03
CA GLY A 138 -6.53 -17.99 8.05
C GLY A 138 -5.69 -16.82 8.64
N LEU A 139 -5.96 -16.41 9.88
CA LEU A 139 -5.21 -15.35 10.57
C LEU A 139 -3.78 -15.75 10.98
N GLN A 140 -3.47 -17.05 11.02
CA GLN A 140 -2.12 -17.58 11.34
C GLN A 140 -1.28 -17.88 10.08
N LEU A 141 -1.92 -17.97 8.91
CA LEU A 141 -1.31 -18.35 7.64
C LEU A 141 -1.03 -17.17 6.71
N GLY A 142 -1.61 -15.99 6.98
CA GLY A 142 -1.45 -14.76 6.18
C GLY A 142 -0.93 -13.60 7.01
#